data_AF-A0A962ZT62-F1
#
_entry.id   AF-A0A962ZT62-F1
#
_cell.length_a   1.000
_cell.length_b   1.000
_cell.length_c   1.000
_cell.angle_alpha   90.00
_cell.angle_beta   90.00
_cell.angle_gamma   90.00
#
_symmetry.space_group_name_H-M   'P 1'
#
loop_
_entity.id
_entity.type
_entity.pdbx_description
1 polymer ?
#
loop_
_entity_poly.entity_id
_entity_poly.type
_entity_poly.pdbx_seq_one_letter_code
_entity_poly.pdbx_strand_id
1 'polypeptide(L)'
;MIFESTSGRAYQSGVVKSLAFAAICTVSAMNSAGVAALDQEHNFDSGKLTMNCSGNCPKVTTKYVRRGKYAIESTVSSSTKNTFRTEAVIPGTAKYMQFDRDYWIGFSIYLPSGWRVPNNMEILAQIHRSTTGGGQPPFAI
;
A
#
# COMPACT_ATOMS: atom_id res chain seq x y z
N MET A 1 1.68 3.65 8.49
CA MET A 1 2.94 3.84 9.22
C MET A 1 3.69 4.89 8.44
N ILE A 2 3.96 6.05 9.05
CA ILE A 2 4.72 7.13 8.41
C ILE A 2 6.17 6.92 8.81
N PHE A 3 7.09 6.96 7.84
CA PHE A 3 8.49 7.19 8.12
C PHE A 3 8.77 8.67 7.84
N GLU A 4 8.94 9.47 8.89
CA GLU A 4 9.56 10.79 8.78
C GLU A 4 11.08 10.60 8.86
N SER A 5 11.78 10.92 7.78
CA SER A 5 13.24 11.01 7.76
C SER A 5 13.64 12.47 8.03
N THR A 6 13.91 12.80 9.29
CA THR A 6 14.59 14.06 9.63
C THR A 6 16.10 13.84 9.55
N SER A 7 16.74 14.36 8.50
CA SER A 7 18.19 14.40 8.43
C SER A 7 18.72 15.52 9.33
N GLY A 8 19.47 15.13 10.37
CA GLY A 8 20.12 16.03 11.31
C GLY A 8 21.18 16.90 10.65
N ARG A 9 21.21 18.19 11.00
CA ARG A 9 22.30 19.11 10.64
C ARG A 9 23.50 18.86 11.54
N ALA A 10 24.63 18.49 10.95
CA ALA A 10 25.92 18.51 11.62
C ALA A 10 26.44 19.96 11.67
N TYR A 11 26.81 20.39 12.88
CA TYR A 11 27.61 21.57 13.17
C TYR A 11 29.01 21.40 12.57
N GLN A 12 29.52 22.39 11.83
CA GLN A 12 30.97 22.61 11.74
C GLN A 12 31.28 24.11 11.79
N SER A 13 32.13 24.45 12.76
CA SER A 13 32.74 25.75 12.95
C SER A 13 33.98 25.90 12.08
N GLY A 14 34.30 27.16 11.74
CA GLY A 14 35.69 27.62 11.79
C GLY A 14 36.53 27.64 10.51
N VAL A 15 36.78 28.89 10.09
CA VAL A 15 38.05 29.45 9.54
C VAL A 15 38.35 29.28 8.04
N VAL A 16 38.60 30.46 7.45
CA VAL A 16 38.90 30.83 6.07
C VAL A 16 40.34 30.47 5.66
N LYS A 17 40.58 30.10 4.39
CA LYS A 17 41.74 30.54 3.57
C LYS A 17 41.58 30.12 2.10
N SER A 18 41.59 31.11 1.21
CA SER A 18 41.55 30.97 -0.25
C SER A 18 42.90 30.50 -0.82
N LEU A 19 42.87 29.57 -1.78
CA LEU A 19 43.93 29.32 -2.75
C LEU A 19 43.37 28.56 -3.97
N ALA A 20 43.84 28.95 -5.15
CA ALA A 20 43.30 28.63 -6.47
C ALA A 20 43.88 27.34 -7.09
N PHE A 21 43.23 26.92 -8.19
CA PHE A 21 43.63 25.92 -9.20
C PHE A 21 43.42 24.42 -8.91
N ALA A 22 42.32 23.87 -9.45
CA ALA A 22 42.30 22.73 -10.37
C ALA A 22 40.83 22.42 -10.71
N ALA A 23 40.43 22.59 -11.98
CA ALA A 23 39.14 22.10 -12.46
C ALA A 23 39.24 20.58 -12.61
N ILE A 24 39.06 19.87 -11.50
CA ILE A 24 38.79 18.44 -11.51
C ILE A 24 37.33 18.30 -11.94
N CYS A 25 37.11 17.83 -13.17
CA CYS A 25 35.84 17.25 -13.58
C CYS A 25 35.59 16.01 -12.70
N THR A 26 35.03 16.21 -11.51
CA THR A 26 34.35 15.16 -10.78
C THR A 26 33.18 14.74 -11.64
N VAL A 27 33.35 13.63 -12.37
CA VAL A 27 32.24 12.83 -12.87
C VAL A 27 31.52 12.34 -11.63
N SER A 28 30.59 13.15 -11.14
CA SER A 28 29.64 12.72 -10.14
C SER A 28 28.88 11.58 -10.78
N ALA A 29 29.26 10.35 -10.44
CA ALA A 29 28.40 9.19 -10.60
C ALA A 29 27.13 9.56 -9.85
N MET A 30 26.12 10.01 -10.59
CA MET A 30 24.78 10.20 -10.08
C MET A 30 24.31 8.79 -9.74
N ASN A 31 24.56 8.37 -8.50
CA ASN A 31 23.78 7.31 -7.90
C ASN A 31 22.34 7.81 -7.95
N SER A 32 21.60 7.40 -8.98
CA SER A 32 20.16 7.49 -8.97
C SER A 32 19.70 6.54 -7.88
N ALA A 33 19.79 6.99 -6.63
CA ALA A 33 19.03 6.44 -5.55
C ALA A 33 17.58 6.58 -5.99
N GLY A 34 17.02 5.48 -6.53
CA GLY A 34 15.64 5.44 -6.94
C GLY A 34 14.81 5.84 -5.73
N VAL A 35 14.22 7.04 -5.77
CA VAL A 35 13.28 7.45 -4.74
C VAL A 35 12.12 6.48 -4.88
N ALA A 36 11.88 5.67 -3.85
CA ALA A 36 10.71 4.82 -3.80
C ALA A 36 9.48 5.73 -3.88
N ALA A 37 8.82 5.73 -5.03
CA ALA A 37 7.62 6.51 -5.24
C ALA A 37 6.42 5.76 -4.65
N LEU A 38 5.57 6.47 -3.93
CA LEU A 38 4.29 5.94 -3.46
C LEU A 38 3.34 5.85 -4.65
N ASP A 39 3.18 4.64 -5.20
CA ASP A 39 2.30 4.44 -6.36
C ASP A 39 0.82 4.59 -5.96
N GLN A 40 0.40 4.08 -4.79
CA GLN A 40 -0.98 4.11 -4.32
C GLN A 40 -1.05 4.25 -2.79
N GLU A 41 -1.97 5.07 -2.30
CA GLU A 41 -2.39 5.10 -0.89
C GLU A 41 -3.91 5.11 -0.79
N HIS A 42 -4.43 4.22 0.05
CA HIS A 42 -5.85 4.12 0.35
C HIS A 42 -6.07 4.16 1.86
N ASN A 43 -6.27 5.37 2.39
CA ASN A 43 -6.40 5.64 3.82
C ASN A 43 -7.84 5.97 4.26
N PHE A 44 -8.78 6.07 3.30
CA PHE A 44 -10.21 6.32 3.53
C PHE A 44 -10.54 7.66 4.21
N ASP A 45 -9.62 8.63 4.19
CA ASP A 45 -9.79 9.90 4.91
C ASP A 45 -11.04 10.70 4.49
N SER A 46 -11.58 10.45 3.30
CA SER A 46 -12.82 11.05 2.80
C SER A 46 -14.10 10.49 3.44
N GLY A 47 -13.99 9.40 4.22
CA GLY A 47 -15.14 8.67 4.76
C GLY A 47 -15.95 7.91 3.69
N LYS A 48 -15.46 7.83 2.45
CA LYS A 48 -16.12 7.17 1.32
C LYS A 48 -15.26 6.03 0.79
N LEU A 49 -15.92 4.95 0.35
CA LEU A 49 -15.26 3.89 -0.40
C LEU A 49 -15.08 4.36 -1.85
N THR A 50 -13.85 4.65 -2.25
CA THR A 50 -13.49 5.04 -3.63
C THR A 50 -13.04 3.88 -4.51
N MET A 51 -12.93 2.68 -3.92
CA MET A 51 -12.57 1.44 -4.60
C MET A 51 -13.79 0.75 -5.23
N ASN A 52 -13.53 -0.07 -6.24
CA ASN A 52 -14.54 -0.98 -6.80
C ASN A 52 -14.80 -2.13 -5.81
N CYS A 53 -15.90 -2.86 -6.02
CA CYS A 53 -16.24 -4.02 -5.20
C CYS A 53 -16.23 -5.32 -6.01
N SER A 54 -15.89 -6.43 -5.34
CA SER A 54 -16.09 -7.79 -5.85
C SER A 54 -16.86 -8.62 -4.81
N GLY A 55 -17.95 -9.27 -5.22
CA GLY A 55 -18.90 -9.89 -4.27
C GLY A 55 -19.76 -8.84 -3.57
N ASN A 56 -19.70 -8.74 -2.24
CA ASN A 56 -20.28 -7.61 -1.51
C ASN A 56 -19.30 -6.43 -1.47
N CYS A 57 -19.84 -5.23 -1.26
CA CYS A 57 -19.02 -4.05 -0.97
C CYS A 57 -18.67 -3.97 0.52
N PRO A 58 -17.38 -3.82 0.87
CA PRO A 58 -16.99 -3.41 2.22
C PRO A 58 -17.58 -2.04 2.57
N LYS A 59 -17.62 -1.71 3.87
CA LYS A 59 -18.14 -0.43 4.36
C LYS A 59 -17.02 0.37 4.99
N VAL A 60 -17.02 1.68 4.75
CA VAL A 60 -16.15 2.58 5.53
C VAL A 60 -16.74 2.73 6.93
N THR A 61 -15.89 2.58 7.94
CA THR A 61 -16.24 2.62 9.36
C THR A 61 -15.30 3.54 10.11
N THR A 62 -15.74 4.00 11.28
CA THR A 62 -14.90 4.71 12.26
C THR A 62 -14.49 3.80 13.43
N LYS A 63 -14.85 2.51 13.37
CA LYS A 63 -14.50 1.51 14.38
C LYS A 63 -13.14 0.86 14.06
N TYR A 64 -12.38 0.52 15.10
CA TYR A 64 -11.11 -0.22 15.00
C TYR A 64 -10.10 0.39 13.99
N VAL A 65 -9.97 1.71 14.01
CA VAL A 65 -9.13 2.47 13.07
C VAL A 65 -7.68 2.46 13.55
N ARG A 66 -6.75 1.96 12.72
CA ARG A 66 -5.30 1.96 13.04
C ARG A 66 -4.69 3.37 12.94
N ARG A 67 -5.09 4.15 11.94
CA ARG A 67 -4.57 5.51 11.66
C ARG A 67 -5.65 6.32 10.97
N GLY A 68 -5.70 7.62 11.24
CA GLY A 68 -6.69 8.53 10.67
C GLY A 68 -8.05 8.38 11.35
N LYS A 69 -9.12 8.66 10.61
CA LYS A 69 -10.50 8.64 11.13
C LYS A 69 -11.32 7.44 10.66
N TYR A 70 -10.88 6.79 9.59
CA TYR A 70 -11.68 5.80 8.87
C TYR A 70 -10.87 4.53 8.60
N ALA A 71 -11.58 3.42 8.53
CA ALA A 71 -11.08 2.12 8.10
C ALA A 71 -12.12 1.45 7.19
N ILE A 72 -11.75 0.35 6.56
CA ILE A 72 -12.70 -0.54 5.89
C ILE A 72 -13.07 -1.68 6.83
N GLU A 73 -14.37 -1.95 6.93
CA GLU A 73 -14.93 -3.15 7.53
C GLU A 73 -15.45 -4.07 6.41
N SER A 74 -14.94 -5.29 6.40
CA SER A 74 -15.40 -6.36 5.51
C SER A 74 -16.09 -7.44 6.35
N THR A 75 -17.26 -7.89 5.89
CA THR A 75 -18.03 -8.93 6.55
C THR A 75 -18.63 -9.87 5.51
N VAL A 76 -18.54 -11.16 5.76
CA VAL A 76 -19.25 -12.22 5.02
C VAL A 76 -20.13 -12.95 6.02
N SER A 77 -21.38 -13.20 5.66
CA SER A 77 -22.31 -13.95 6.50
C SER A 77 -23.37 -14.66 5.65
N SER A 78 -24.16 -15.55 6.26
CA SER A 78 -25.27 -16.22 5.58
C SER A 78 -26.40 -15.28 5.14
N SER A 79 -26.44 -14.04 5.66
CA SER A 79 -27.45 -13.04 5.32
C SER A 79 -26.98 -12.02 4.28
N THR A 80 -25.70 -12.02 3.89
CA THR A 80 -25.20 -11.14 2.83
C THR A 80 -25.49 -11.69 1.44
N LYS A 81 -25.70 -10.80 0.46
CA LYS A 81 -26.00 -11.18 -0.94
C LYS A 81 -24.99 -12.18 -1.51
N ASN A 82 -23.71 -11.96 -1.22
CA ASN A 82 -22.65 -12.93 -1.48
C ASN A 82 -22.21 -13.54 -0.14
N THR A 83 -22.29 -14.86 -0.01
CA THR A 83 -21.97 -15.59 1.23
C THR A 83 -20.52 -16.03 1.30
N PHE A 84 -19.68 -15.64 0.33
CA PHE A 84 -18.29 -16.10 0.20
C PHE A 84 -17.29 -14.97 0.00
N ARG A 85 -17.72 -13.75 -0.33
CA ARG A 85 -16.81 -12.68 -0.72
C ARG A 85 -17.32 -11.28 -0.40
N THR A 86 -16.45 -10.51 0.25
CA THR A 86 -16.59 -9.07 0.43
C THR A 86 -15.21 -8.45 0.21
N GLU A 87 -15.00 -7.80 -0.93
CA GLU A 87 -13.67 -7.38 -1.38
C GLU A 87 -13.70 -5.98 -1.99
N ALA A 88 -12.72 -5.15 -1.62
CA ALA A 88 -12.43 -3.88 -2.28
C ALA A 88 -11.31 -4.07 -3.30
N VAL A 89 -11.51 -3.51 -4.49
CA VAL A 89 -10.61 -3.64 -5.63
C VAL A 89 -10.14 -2.25 -6.07
N ILE A 90 -8.82 -2.07 -6.18
CA ILE A 90 -8.21 -0.84 -6.66
C ILE A 90 -8.82 -0.48 -8.04
N PRO A 91 -9.36 0.74 -8.22
CA PRO A 91 -10.06 1.10 -9.46
C PRO A 91 -9.10 1.44 -10.59
N GLY A 92 -9.62 1.42 -11.82
CA GLY A 92 -8.91 1.94 -13.00
C GLY A 92 -7.65 1.15 -13.38
N THR A 93 -6.66 1.86 -13.91
CA THR A 93 -5.35 1.31 -14.32
C THR A 93 -4.36 1.19 -13.17
N ALA A 94 -4.63 1.89 -12.06
CA ALA A 94 -3.82 1.86 -10.84
C ALA A 94 -3.68 0.47 -10.21
N LYS A 95 -4.59 -0.46 -10.52
CA LYS A 95 -4.53 -1.86 -10.07
C LYS A 95 -3.48 -2.70 -10.79
N TYR A 96 -2.93 -2.22 -11.91
CA TYR A 96 -1.98 -2.99 -12.70
C TYR A 96 -0.55 -2.75 -12.21
N MET A 97 0.13 -3.84 -11.86
CA MET A 97 1.55 -3.83 -11.52
C MET A 97 2.38 -4.03 -12.79
N GLN A 98 3.50 -3.32 -12.89
CA GLN A 98 4.46 -3.45 -13.99
C GLN A 98 5.35 -4.67 -13.77
N PHE A 99 5.62 -5.43 -14.83
CA PHE A 99 6.33 -6.71 -14.71
C PHE A 99 7.79 -6.56 -14.26
N ASP A 100 8.47 -5.49 -14.69
CA ASP A 100 9.89 -5.24 -14.39
C ASP A 100 10.08 -4.21 -13.26
N ARG A 101 9.16 -4.19 -12.28
CA ARG A 101 9.23 -3.30 -11.13
C ARG A 101 9.04 -4.07 -9.83
N ASP A 102 9.88 -3.75 -8.85
CA ASP A 102 9.72 -4.23 -7.48
C ASP A 102 8.67 -3.41 -6.73
N TYR A 103 7.80 -4.11 -6.00
CA TYR A 103 6.72 -3.48 -5.24
C TYR A 103 6.79 -3.83 -3.77
N TRP A 104 6.58 -2.81 -2.94
CA TRP A 104 6.36 -2.94 -1.51
C TRP A 104 4.89 -2.69 -1.22
N ILE A 105 4.17 -3.72 -0.77
CA ILE A 105 2.75 -3.62 -0.46
C ILE A 105 2.57 -3.76 1.05
N GLY A 106 1.97 -2.74 1.65
CA GLY A 106 1.68 -2.70 3.08
C GLY A 106 0.19 -2.51 3.32
N PHE A 107 -0.40 -3.38 4.13
CA PHE A 107 -1.76 -3.22 4.64
C PHE A 107 -1.81 -3.53 6.12
N SER A 108 -2.94 -3.22 6.74
CA SER A 108 -3.17 -3.46 8.18
C SER A 108 -4.49 -4.16 8.35
N ILE A 109 -4.52 -5.18 9.19
CA ILE A 109 -5.73 -5.96 9.46
C ILE A 109 -5.96 -5.99 10.95
N TYR A 110 -7.23 -5.85 11.32
CA TYR A 110 -7.73 -6.16 12.64
C TYR A 110 -8.71 -7.32 12.54
N LEU A 111 -8.43 -8.40 13.27
CA LEU A 111 -9.32 -9.55 13.40
C LEU A 111 -9.92 -9.53 14.81
N PRO A 112 -11.24 -9.44 14.97
CA PRO A 112 -11.85 -9.40 16.30
C PRO A 112 -11.67 -10.75 17.03
N SER A 113 -11.68 -10.73 18.37
CA SER A 113 -11.44 -11.92 19.22
C SER A 113 -12.40 -13.10 18.97
N GLY A 114 -13.58 -12.83 18.41
CA GLY A 114 -14.58 -13.83 18.00
C GLY A 114 -14.51 -14.26 16.54
N TRP A 115 -13.48 -13.83 15.79
CA TRP A 115 -13.37 -14.19 14.37
C TRP A 115 -13.16 -15.70 14.21
N ARG A 116 -13.94 -16.27 13.29
CA ARG A 116 -13.98 -17.70 12.99
C ARG A 116 -14.13 -17.89 11.49
N VAL A 117 -13.33 -18.79 10.92
CA VAL A 117 -13.43 -19.25 9.54
C VAL A 117 -13.67 -20.75 9.58
N PRO A 118 -14.93 -21.20 9.69
CA PRO A 118 -15.21 -22.62 9.86
C PRO A 118 -14.86 -23.38 8.57
N ASN A 119 -13.99 -24.38 8.70
CA ASN A 119 -13.66 -25.40 7.69
C ASN A 119 -13.16 -24.85 6.34
N ASN A 120 -12.70 -23.60 6.29
CA ASN A 120 -12.23 -22.94 5.07
C ASN A 120 -11.02 -22.06 5.36
N MET A 121 -10.32 -21.68 4.30
CA MET A 121 -9.31 -20.63 4.32
C MET A 121 -9.96 -19.30 3.93
N GLU A 122 -9.74 -18.26 4.71
CA GLU A 122 -10.12 -16.90 4.33
C GLU A 122 -8.92 -16.22 3.67
N ILE A 123 -9.13 -15.63 2.50
CA ILE A 123 -8.11 -14.82 1.83
C ILE A 123 -8.34 -13.36 2.23
N LEU A 124 -7.36 -12.77 2.88
CA LEU A 124 -7.46 -11.41 3.42
C LEU A 124 -6.94 -10.36 2.44
N ALA A 125 -5.99 -10.73 1.59
CA ALA A 125 -5.52 -9.93 0.48
C ALA A 125 -5.09 -10.83 -0.69
N GLN A 126 -5.26 -10.33 -1.92
CA GLN A 126 -4.88 -11.10 -3.09
C GLN A 126 -4.45 -10.21 -4.26
N ILE A 127 -3.48 -10.70 -5.02
CA ILE A 127 -3.01 -10.09 -6.27
C ILE A 127 -3.38 -11.04 -7.40
N HIS A 128 -4.22 -10.55 -8.31
CA HIS A 128 -4.64 -11.30 -9.49
C HIS A 128 -3.74 -10.97 -10.67
N ARG A 129 -3.42 -11.98 -11.46
CA ARG A 129 -2.83 -11.77 -12.78
C ARG A 129 -3.88 -11.13 -13.69
N SER A 130 -3.50 -10.08 -14.43
CA SER A 130 -4.34 -9.56 -15.51
C SER A 130 -4.41 -10.60 -16.63
N THR A 131 -5.54 -11.30 -16.76
CA THR A 131 -5.69 -12.35 -17.78
C THR A 131 -6.54 -11.85 -18.96
N THR A 132 -6.02 -12.01 -20.18
CA THR A 132 -6.83 -12.14 -21.40
C THR A 132 -7.30 -13.59 -21.64
N GLY A 133 -6.92 -14.56 -20.81
CA GLY A 133 -7.40 -15.94 -20.94
C GLY A 133 -7.11 -16.82 -19.72
N GLY A 134 -8.17 -17.25 -19.02
CA GLY A 134 -8.14 -18.33 -18.02
C GLY A 134 -7.53 -17.96 -16.66
N GLY A 135 -8.35 -17.98 -15.61
CA GLY A 135 -7.98 -17.57 -14.25
C GLY A 135 -6.92 -18.48 -13.63
N GLN A 136 -5.69 -17.96 -13.51
CA GLN A 136 -4.69 -18.54 -12.63
C GLN A 136 -5.00 -18.18 -11.17
N PRO A 137 -4.64 -19.05 -10.21
CA PRO A 137 -4.83 -18.75 -8.79
C PRO A 137 -4.06 -17.48 -8.42
N PRO A 138 -4.67 -16.58 -7.64
CA PRO A 138 -4.00 -15.35 -7.23
C PRO A 138 -2.85 -15.65 -6.26
N PHE A 139 -1.92 -14.72 -6.16
CA PHE A 139 -1.06 -14.65 -4.98
C PHE A 139 -1.92 -14.18 -3.81
N ALA A 140 -2.13 -15.04 -2.82
CA ALA A 140 -3.05 -14.83 -1.70
C ALA A 140 -2.30 -14.76 -0.36
N ILE A 141 -2.78 -13.89 0.53
CA ILE A 141 -2.32 -13.74 1.92
C ILE A 141 -3.49 -14.03 2.86
#